data_AF-A0A971S8G8-F1
#
_entry.id   AF-A0A971S8G8-F1
#
_cell.length_a   1.000
_cell.length_b   1.000
_cell.length_c   1.000
_cell.angle_alpha   90.00
_cell.angle_beta   90.00
_cell.angle_gamma   90.00
#
_symmetry.space_group_name_H-M   'P 1'
#
loop_
_entity.id
_entity.type
_entity.pdbx_description
1 polymer ?
#
loop_
_entity_poly.entity_id
_entity_poly.type
_entity_poly.pdbx_seq_one_letter_code
_entity_poly.pdbx_strand_id
1 'polypeptide(L)' 'MARLVECVPNFSEGRDLEKVEKIVENFKNIEGVTLLDYSSDPDHNRS' A
#
# COMPACT_ATOMS: atom_id res chain seq x y z
N MET A 1 -25.85 7.43 -4.17
CA MET A 1 -24.40 7.33 -4.45
C MET A 1 -23.77 6.43 -3.39
N ALA A 2 -22.92 5.48 -3.78
CA ALA A 2 -22.11 4.76 -2.80
C ALA A 2 -21.13 5.75 -2.17
N ARG A 3 -20.96 5.70 -0.84
CA ARG A 3 -19.93 6.51 -0.15
C ARG A 3 -18.63 5.74 -0.22
N LEU A 4 -17.57 6.42 -0.66
CA LEU A 4 -16.22 5.87 -0.72
C LEU A 4 -15.33 6.59 0.29
N VAL A 5 -14.33 5.88 0.80
CA VAL A 5 -13.28 6.42 1.67
C VAL A 5 -11.94 6.04 1.06
N GLU A 6 -11.05 7.00 0.92
CA GLU A 6 -9.66 6.76 0.53
C GLU A 6 -8.80 6.61 1.79
N CYS A 7 -7.94 5.59 1.80
CA CYS A 7 -6.95 5.36 2.84
C CYS A 7 -5.57 5.37 2.18
N VAL A 8 -4.69 6.28 2.63
CA VAL A 8 -3.33 6.41 2.13
C VAL A 8 -2.35 6.08 3.26
N PRO A 9 -2.11 4.79 3.55
CA PRO A 9 -1.15 4.39 4.58
C PRO A 9 0.28 4.74 4.14
N ASN A 10 1.17 4.96 5.12
CA ASN A 10 2.58 5.24 4.88
C ASN A 10 3.44 4.38 5.82
N PHE A 11 4.17 3.44 5.24
CA PHE A 11 5.02 2.49 5.96
C PHE A 11 6.45 3.03 6.04
N SER A 12 7.17 2.69 7.11
CA SER A 12 8.58 3.07 7.30
C SER A 12 9.54 2.01 6.72
N GLU A 13 9.25 1.58 5.49
CA GLU A 13 10.02 0.62 4.72
C GLU A 13 9.92 1.02 3.25
N GLY A 14 11.05 1.31 2.61
CA GLY A 14 11.09 1.63 1.18
C GLY A 14 12.26 0.98 0.46
N ARG A 15 13.01 0.12 1.16
CA ARG A 15 14.27 -0.50 0.68
C ARG A 15 14.11 -1.99 0.47
N ASP A 16 13.43 -2.66 1.39
CA ASP A 16 13.11 -4.07 1.28
C ASP A 16 11.83 -4.26 0.45
N LEU A 17 12.00 -4.35 -0.86
CA LEU A 17 10.88 -4.53 -1.80
C LEU A 17 10.09 -5.82 -1.52
N GLU A 18 10.72 -6.86 -0.97
CA GLU A 18 10.00 -8.09 -0.63
C GLU A 18 9.02 -7.87 0.52
N LYS A 19 9.42 -7.07 1.53
CA LYS A 19 8.49 -6.65 2.59
C LYS A 19 7.38 -5.74 2.07
N VAL A 20 7.70 -4.79 1.19
CA VAL A 20 6.71 -3.89 0.59
C VAL A 20 5.68 -4.70 -0.21
N GLU A 21 6.10 -5.62 -1.07
CA GLU A 21 5.19 -6.47 -1.84
C GLU A 21 4.30 -7.33 -0.92
N LYS A 22 4.85 -7.92 0.14
CA LYS A 22 4.06 -8.64 1.15
C LYS A 22 2.98 -7.76 1.79
N ILE A 23 3.25 -6.49 2.05
CA ILE A 23 2.25 -5.54 2.56
C ILE A 23 1.19 -5.27 1.50
N VAL A 24 1.59 -4.97 0.26
CA VAL A 24 0.71 -4.65 -0.86
C VAL A 24 -0.24 -5.81 -1.20
N GLU A 25 0.25 -7.05 -1.17
CA GLU A 25 -0.54 -8.26 -1.44
C GLU A 25 -1.73 -8.44 -0.49
N ASN A 26 -1.63 -7.96 0.75
CA ASN A 26 -2.73 -8.03 1.71
C ASN A 26 -3.95 -7.21 1.27
N PHE A 27 -3.78 -6.16 0.46
CA PHE A 27 -4.90 -5.33 0.00
C PHE A 27 -5.64 -5.89 -1.21
N LYS A 28 -5.04 -6.83 -1.96
CA LYS A 28 -5.61 -7.37 -3.21
C LYS A 28 -6.78 -8.35 -2.98
N ASN A 29 -6.88 -8.92 -1.78
CA ASN A 29 -7.82 -10.01 -1.46
C ASN A 29 -8.87 -9.62 -0.41
N ILE A 30 -9.08 -8.32 -0.17
CA ILE A 30 -10.07 -7.83 0.79
C ILE A 30 -11.35 -7.43 0.04
N GLU A 31 -12.47 -8.10 0.35
CA GLU A 31 -13.77 -7.76 -0.22
C GLU A 31 -14.14 -6.29 0.09
N GLY A 32 -14.56 -5.56 -0.94
CA GLY A 32 -14.93 -4.14 -0.81
C GLY A 32 -13.75 -3.16 -0.74
N VAL A 33 -12.51 -3.65 -0.87
CA VAL A 33 -11.31 -2.81 -0.97
C VAL A 33 -10.72 -2.91 -2.37
N THR A 34 -10.19 -1.81 -2.87
CA THR A 34 -9.47 -1.76 -4.15
C THR A 34 -8.15 -1.05 -3.92
N LEU A 35 -7.05 -1.73 -4.26
CA LEU A 35 -5.73 -1.11 -4.32
C LEU A 35 -5.69 -0.20 -5.55
N LEU A 36 -5.54 1.11 -5.33
CA LEU A 36 -5.45 2.09 -6.41
C LEU A 36 -4.03 2.23 -6.96
N ASP A 37 -3.07 2.39 -6.06
CA ASP A 37 -1.64 2.54 -6.37
C ASP A 37 -0.78 2.25 -5.13
N TYR A 38 0.52 2.07 -5.31
CA TYR A 38 1.54 2.11 -4.26
C TYR A 38 2.87 2.58 -4.83
N SER A 39 3.71 3.16 -3.97
CA SER A 39 5.05 3.60 -4.33
C SER A 39 6.06 3.15 -3.29
N SER A 40 7.35 3.16 -3.63
CA SER A 40 8.42 2.86 -2.67
C SER A 40 9.59 3.79 -2.94
N ASP A 41 10.03 4.50 -1.90
CA ASP A 41 11.14 5.43 -1.93
C ASP A 41 12.29 4.90 -1.04
N PRO A 42 13.38 4.39 -1.64
CA PRO A 42 14.52 3.85 -0.89
C PRO A 42 15.36 4.92 -0.19
N ASP A 43 15.36 6.17 -0.69
CA ASP A 43 16.12 7.28 -0.13
C ASP A 43 15.48 7.71 1.20
N HIS A 44 14.15 7.83 1.23
CA HIS A 44 13.39 8.18 2.43
C HIS A 44 13.00 6.98 3.30
N ASN A 45 13.18 5.76 2.81
CA ASN A 45 12.74 4.51 3.44
C ASN A 45 11.23 4.54 3.78
N ARG A 46 10.42 4.87 2.77
CA ARG A 46 8.96 4.98 2.88
C ARG A 46 8.26 4.29 1.71
N SER A 47 7.09 3.70 1.96
CA SER A 47 6.18 3.14 0.95
C SER A 47 4.73 3.42 1.30
#